data_AF-A0A5C8S483-F1
#
_entry.id   AF-A0A5C8S483-F1
#
_cell.length_a   1.000
_cell.length_b   1.000
_cell.length_c   1.000
_cell.angle_alpha   90.00
_cell.angle_beta   90.00
_cell.angle_gamma   90.00
#
_symmetry.space_group_name_H-M   'P 1'
#
loop_
_entity.id
_entity.type
_entity.pdbx_description
1 polymer ?
#
loop_
_entity_poly.entity_id
_entity_poly.type
_entity_poly.pdbx_seq_one_letter_code
_entity_poly.pdbx_strand_id
1 'polypeptide(L)'
;MTLRHLFTDHPSSLGETYPEHMGASLSYAVPLLGAAMAAFVHAVFPFLHTTTASAAVKRLYDRMNRRCVACPSGRVHRPDLFVRTPSKPAFEPGLMYEI
;
A
#
# COMPACT_ATOMS: atom_id res chain seq x y z
N MET A 1 -1.05 0.89 31.69
CA MET A 1 -0.34 0.67 30.41
C MET A 1 0.78 1.69 30.30
N THR A 2 2.01 1.25 30.03
CA THR A 2 3.16 2.13 29.86
C THR A 2 3.30 2.52 28.39
N LEU A 3 3.74 3.74 28.07
CA LEU A 3 3.96 4.20 26.68
C LEU A 3 4.73 3.20 25.81
N ARG A 4 5.75 2.53 26.37
CA ARG A 4 6.52 1.49 25.68
C ARG A 4 5.64 0.34 25.16
N HIS A 5 4.66 -0.11 25.94
CA HIS A 5 3.78 -1.22 25.56
C HIS A 5 2.97 -0.90 24.30
N LEU A 6 2.55 0.36 24.11
CA LEU A 6 1.81 0.77 22.91
C LEU A 6 2.62 0.57 21.61
N PHE A 7 3.94 0.71 21.69
CA PHE A 7 4.84 0.57 20.55
C PHE A 7 5.42 -0.84 20.43
N THR A 8 5.41 -1.64 21.49
CA THR A 8 6.01 -2.99 21.49
C THR A 8 4.99 -4.11 21.38
N ASP A 9 3.78 -3.96 21.92
CA ASP A 9 2.80 -5.05 22.01
C ASP A 9 2.33 -5.50 20.61
N HIS A 10 2.07 -4.54 19.72
CA HIS A 10 1.67 -4.82 18.33
C HIS A 10 2.78 -5.51 17.51
N PRO A 11 4.00 -4.96 17.36
CA PRO A 11 5.05 -5.64 16.58
C PRO A 11 5.49 -6.96 17.22
N SER A 12 5.53 -7.07 18.56
CA SER A 12 5.83 -8.34 19.24
C SER A 12 4.81 -9.43 18.92
N SER A 13 3.54 -9.08 18.72
CA SER A 13 2.50 -10.04 18.31
C SER A 13 2.73 -10.65 16.91
N LEU A 14 3.55 -9.99 16.10
CA LEU A 14 3.95 -10.42 14.76
C LEU A 14 5.37 -11.03 14.72
N GLY A 15 6.06 -11.08 15.87
CA GLY A 15 7.46 -11.50 15.95
C GLY A 15 8.45 -10.47 15.37
N GLU A 16 8.03 -9.22 15.20
CA GLU A 16 8.86 -8.13 14.67
C GLU A 16 9.37 -7.24 15.80
N THR A 17 10.56 -6.67 15.63
CA THR A 17 11.01 -5.54 16.46
C THR A 17 10.34 -4.25 16.00
N TYR A 18 10.18 -3.27 16.91
CA TYR A 18 9.63 -1.96 16.55
C TYR A 18 10.27 -1.30 15.30
N PRO A 19 11.61 -1.22 15.15
CA PRO A 19 12.20 -0.61 13.95
C PRO A 19 11.91 -1.39 12.65
N GLU A 20 11.80 -2.72 12.69
CA GLU A 20 11.41 -3.53 11.53
C GLU A 20 9.97 -3.23 11.11
N HIS A 21 9.05 -3.23 12.07
CA HIS A 21 7.65 -2.94 11.83
C HIS A 21 7.42 -1.49 11.34
N MET A 22 8.13 -0.54 11.95
CA MET A 22 8.13 0.86 11.55
C MET A 22 8.67 1.02 10.12
N GLY A 23 9.81 0.39 9.79
CA GLY A 23 10.39 0.43 8.45
C GLY A 23 9.46 -0.20 7.39
N ALA A 24 8.83 -1.33 7.72
CA ALA A 24 7.83 -1.96 6.86
C ALA A 24 6.66 -1.01 6.58
N SER A 25 6.08 -0.41 7.62
CA SER A 25 4.97 0.54 7.51
C SER A 25 5.35 1.79 6.71
N LEU A 26 6.50 2.40 7.00
CA LEU A 26 7.02 3.58 6.30
C LEU A 26 7.26 3.30 4.80
N SER A 27 7.65 2.08 4.45
CA SER A 27 7.88 1.70 3.05
C SER A 27 6.61 1.72 2.17
N TYR A 28 5.41 1.76 2.77
CA TYR A 28 4.15 2.02 2.05
C TYR A 28 3.69 3.47 2.24
N ALA A 29 3.87 4.03 3.43
CA ALA A 29 3.42 5.38 3.75
C ALA A 29 4.13 6.45 2.91
N VAL A 30 5.46 6.36 2.73
CA VAL A 30 6.22 7.37 2.00
C VAL A 30 5.81 7.48 0.52
N PRO A 31 5.72 6.39 -0.26
CA PRO A 31 5.24 6.48 -1.64
C PRO A 31 3.76 6.89 -1.75
N LEU A 32 2.91 6.50 -0.79
CA LEU A 32 1.51 6.95 -0.74
C LEU A 32 1.41 8.46 -0.54
N LEU A 33 2.19 9.02 0.39
CA LEU A 33 2.23 10.45 0.63
C LEU A 33 2.71 11.20 -0.62
N GLY A 34 3.76 10.69 -1.28
CA GLY A 34 4.23 11.23 -2.56
C GLY A 34 3.16 11.18 -3.66
N ALA A 35 2.39 10.09 -3.75
CA ALA A 35 1.27 9.98 -4.69
C ALA A 35 0.17 11.01 -4.38
N ALA A 36 -0.18 11.18 -3.11
CA ALA A 36 -1.18 12.18 -2.69
C ALA A 36 -0.72 13.61 -3.01
N MET A 37 0.54 13.94 -2.74
CA MET A 37 1.12 15.24 -3.09
C MET A 37 1.11 15.48 -4.61
N ALA A 38 1.49 14.47 -5.40
CA ALA A 38 1.46 14.55 -6.86
C ALA A 38 0.03 14.79 -7.38
N ALA A 39 -0.97 14.10 -6.83
CA ALA A 39 -2.37 14.31 -7.17
C ALA A 39 -2.87 15.71 -6.79
N PHE A 40 -2.46 16.24 -5.63
CA PHE A 40 -2.79 17.62 -5.25
C PHE A 40 -2.19 18.66 -6.20
N VAL A 41 -0.91 18.49 -6.57
CA VAL A 41 -0.27 19.38 -7.54
C VAL A 41 -0.96 19.27 -8.90
N HIS A 42 -1.29 18.07 -9.37
CA HIS A 42 -2.02 17.86 -10.61
C HIS A 42 -3.42 18.52 -10.58
N ALA A 43 -4.14 18.44 -9.46
CA ALA A 43 -5.46 19.05 -9.31
C ALA A 43 -5.42 20.59 -9.47
N VAL A 44 -4.30 21.23 -9.14
CA VAL A 44 -4.07 22.66 -9.35
C VAL A 44 -3.47 22.93 -10.74
N PHE A 45 -2.55 22.08 -11.19
CA PHE A 45 -1.80 22.19 -12.43
C PHE A 45 -1.95 20.90 -13.26
N PRO A 46 -3.00 20.79 -14.10
CA PRO A 46 -3.38 19.52 -14.76
C PRO A 46 -2.35 18.99 -15.78
N PHE A 47 -1.30 19.75 -16.08
CA PHE A 47 -0.19 19.33 -16.94
C PHE A 47 1.01 18.78 -16.15
N LEU A 48 1.02 18.90 -14.82
CA LEU A 48 2.06 18.33 -13.96
C LEU A 48 1.60 16.98 -13.40
N HIS A 49 2.53 16.06 -13.21
CA HIS A 49 2.28 14.76 -12.56
C HIS A 49 1.20 13.88 -13.19
N THR A 50 0.94 13.97 -14.50
CA THR A 50 -0.16 13.25 -15.17
C THR A 50 -0.15 11.73 -15.06
N THR A 51 0.87 11.08 -14.50
CA THR A 51 0.81 9.62 -14.24
C THR A 51 1.43 9.24 -12.90
N THR A 52 1.88 10.24 -12.13
CA THR A 52 2.76 10.01 -10.98
C THR A 52 2.00 9.37 -9.84
N ALA A 53 0.78 9.83 -9.55
CA ALA A 53 -0.01 9.28 -8.46
C ALA A 53 -0.47 7.85 -8.81
N SER A 54 -1.02 7.65 -10.00
CA SER A 54 -1.51 6.35 -10.47
C SER A 54 -0.39 5.30 -10.53
N ALA A 55 0.79 5.65 -11.03
CA ALA A 55 1.92 4.72 -11.09
C ALA A 55 2.42 4.32 -9.69
N ALA A 56 2.45 5.26 -8.74
CA ALA A 56 2.84 4.98 -7.36
C ALA A 56 1.83 4.03 -6.66
N VAL A 57 0.53 4.30 -6.80
CA VAL A 57 -0.53 3.46 -6.22
C VAL A 57 -0.51 2.05 -6.84
N LYS A 58 -0.34 1.94 -8.16
CA LYS A 58 -0.24 0.64 -8.85
C LYS A 58 0.93 -0.20 -8.34
N ARG A 59 2.11 0.41 -8.20
CA ARG A 59 3.30 -0.27 -7.64
C ARG A 59 3.09 -0.76 -6.21
N LEU A 60 2.43 0.05 -5.38
CA LEU A 60 2.12 -0.32 -3.99
C LEU A 60 1.10 -1.46 -3.94
N TYR A 61 0.07 -1.41 -4.78
CA TYR A 61 -0.92 -2.48 -4.92
C TYR A 61 -0.27 -3.80 -5.35
N ASP A 62 0.58 -3.77 -6.38
CA ASP A 62 1.31 -4.96 -6.83
C ASP A 62 2.20 -5.54 -5.72
N ARG A 63 2.88 -4.68 -4.96
CA ARG A 63 3.72 -5.10 -3.82
C ARG A 63 2.90 -5.75 -2.72
N MET A 64 1.72 -5.21 -2.43
CA MET A 64 0.79 -5.75 -1.44
C MET A 64 0.29 -7.13 -1.86
N ASN A 65 -0.10 -7.29 -3.12
CA ASN A 65 -0.58 -8.55 -3.66
C ASN A 65 0.51 -9.64 -3.69
N ARG A 66 1.75 -9.29 -4.04
CA ARG A 66 2.90 -10.23 -4.01
C ARG A 66 3.21 -10.73 -2.59
N ARG A 67 3.02 -9.89 -1.57
CA ARG A 67 3.25 -10.28 -0.16
C ARG A 67 2.23 -11.30 0.33
N CYS A 68 1.01 -11.28 -0.21
CA CYS A 68 -0.02 -12.29 0.07
C CYS A 68 0.32 -13.67 -0.53
N VAL A 69 1.08 -13.73 -1.63
CA VAL A 69 1.50 -15.00 -2.27
C VAL A 69 2.57 -15.74 -1.44
N ALA A 70 3.38 -15.01 -0.67
CA ALA A 70 4.48 -15.57 0.12
C ALA A 70 4.12 -15.85 1.60
N CYS A 71 2.90 -15.55 2.05
CA CYS A 71 2.50 -15.75 3.44
C CYS A 71 2.05 -17.21 3.67
N PRO A 72 2.57 -17.93 4.68
CA PRO A 72 2.04 -19.25 5.04
C PRO A 72 0.59 -19.09 5.50
N SER A 73 -0.32 -19.91 4.96
CA SER A 73 -1.75 -19.88 5.27
C SER A 73 -2.03 -20.03 6.77
N GLY A 74 -2.18 -18.92 7.50
CA GLY A 74 -2.59 -18.87 8.90
C GLY A 74 -4.05 -18.45 9.10
N ARG A 75 -4.60 -18.59 10.30
CA ARG A 75 -6.03 -18.34 10.63
C ARG A 75 -6.49 -16.88 10.40
N VAL A 76 -5.56 -15.93 10.29
CA VAL A 76 -5.80 -14.50 9.97
C VAL A 76 -5.55 -14.19 8.48
N HIS A 77 -5.09 -15.19 7.71
CA HIS A 77 -4.97 -15.08 6.27
C HIS A 77 -6.39 -15.02 5.68
N ARG A 78 -6.79 -13.81 5.30
CA ARG A 78 -7.96 -13.52 4.46
C ARG A 78 -7.47 -13.33 3.02
N PRO A 79 -7.10 -14.40 2.30
CA PRO A 79 -6.71 -14.28 0.89
C PRO A 79 -7.85 -13.65 0.09
N ASP A 80 -9.09 -13.87 0.49
CA ASP A 80 -10.32 -13.29 -0.07
C ASP A 80 -10.39 -11.75 -0.03
N LEU A 81 -9.60 -11.09 0.83
CA LEU A 81 -9.57 -9.61 0.90
C LEU A 81 -8.86 -8.99 -0.32
N PHE A 82 -7.95 -9.73 -0.97
CA PHE A 82 -7.20 -9.30 -2.15
C PHE A 82 -7.34 -10.25 -3.35
N VAL A 83 -7.75 -11.51 -3.12
CA VAL A 83 -8.18 -12.50 -4.11
C VAL A 83 -9.68 -12.33 -4.34
N ARG A 84 -10.08 -11.15 -4.82
CA ARG A 84 -11.16 -11.14 -5.80
C ARG A 84 -10.48 -11.32 -7.14
N THR A 85 -10.68 -12.46 -7.79
CA THR A 85 -10.44 -12.58 -9.22
C THR A 85 -11.15 -11.40 -9.87
N PRO A 86 -10.43 -10.45 -10.48
CA PRO A 86 -11.09 -9.38 -11.20
C PRO A 86 -11.81 -10.08 -12.36
N SER A 87 -13.13 -10.11 -12.36
CA SER A 87 -13.91 -10.61 -13.51
C SER A 87 -13.68 -9.74 -14.77
N LYS A 88 -13.02 -8.59 -14.58
CA LYS A 88 -12.44 -7.67 -15.56
C LYS A 88 -11.17 -7.09 -14.97
N PRO A 89 -10.13 -6.75 -15.75
CA PRO A 89 -8.97 -6.06 -15.19
C PRO A 89 -9.46 -4.85 -14.39
N ALA A 90 -8.98 -4.67 -13.15
CA ALA A 90 -9.29 -3.48 -12.35
C ALA A 90 -8.76 -2.16 -12.99
N PHE A 91 -8.10 -2.29 -14.14
CA PHE A 91 -7.42 -1.28 -14.92
C PHE A 91 -7.68 -1.58 -16.41
N GLU A 92 -8.73 -0.98 -16.97
CA GLU A 92 -9.04 -1.06 -18.40
C GLU A 92 -8.01 -0.22 -19.17
N PRO A 93 -7.23 -0.75 -20.12
CA PRO A 93 -6.32 0.08 -20.91
C PRO A 93 -7.18 1.03 -21.79
N GLY A 94 -7.42 2.27 -21.36
CA GLY A 94 -8.21 3.23 -22.14
C GLY A 94 -9.08 4.23 -21.38
N LEU A 95 -9.33 4.06 -20.08
CA LEU A 95 -9.83 5.18 -19.26
C LEU A 95 -8.64 6.08 -18.92
N MET A 96 -8.77 7.38 -19.09
CA MET A 96 -7.72 8.36 -18.81
C MET A 96 -7.39 8.39 -17.31
N TYR A 97 -6.44 7.55 -16.86
CA TYR A 97 -5.86 7.61 -15.51
C TYR A 97 -4.65 8.55 -15.53
N GLU A 98 -4.88 9.77 -15.99
CA GLU A 98 -3.82 10.77 -16.15
C GLU A 98 -3.66 11.61 -14.86
N ILE A 99 -3.58 10.96 -13.68
CA ILE A 99 -3.31 11.61 -12.39
C ILE A 99 -2.20 10.86 -11.65
#